data_AF-A0A7Y1XKY7-F1
#
_entry.id   AF-A0A7Y1XKY7-F1
#
_cell.length_a   1.000
_cell.length_b   1.000
_cell.length_c   1.000
_cell.angle_alpha   90.00
_cell.angle_beta   90.00
_cell.angle_gamma   90.00
#
_symmetry.space_group_name_H-M   'P 1'
#
loop_
_entity.id
_entity.type
_entity.pdbx_description
1 polymer ?
#
loop_
_entity_poly.entity_id
_entity_poly.type
_entity_poly.pdbx_seq_one_letter_code
_entity_poly.pdbx_strand_id
1 'polypeptide(L)'
;MAKGLMIMLVVFLVVGILGWIMNKFGNAPEEKKKKYRKVFLGLYGLLWIGQGIFSMNESNDFDWIATAYLVLGLVLLIIAFYGKLRDPVNSTS
;
A
#
# COMPACT_ATOMS: atom_id res chain seq x y z
N MET A 1 -21.84 -8.46 -16.25
CA MET A 1 -20.96 -7.47 -16.91
C MET A 1 -20.61 -6.26 -16.02
N ALA A 2 -21.36 -5.93 -14.96
CA ALA A 2 -21.06 -4.79 -14.08
C ALA A 2 -19.79 -4.96 -13.20
N LYS A 3 -19.47 -6.19 -12.78
CA LYS A 3 -18.30 -6.47 -11.93
C LYS A 3 -16.98 -6.05 -12.58
N GLY A 4 -16.79 -6.33 -13.88
CA GLY A 4 -15.57 -5.95 -14.60
C GLY A 4 -15.37 -4.44 -14.69
N LEU A 5 -16.46 -3.69 -14.92
CA LEU A 5 -16.44 -2.22 -14.94
C LEU A 5 -16.08 -1.62 -13.58
N MET A 6 -16.58 -2.23 -12.50
CA MET A 6 -16.28 -1.82 -11.13
C MET A 6 -14.80 -2.05 -10.77
N ILE A 7 -14.23 -3.19 -11.19
CA ILE A 7 -12.79 -3.45 -11.04
C ILE A 7 -11.97 -2.42 -11.82
N MET A 8 -12.37 -2.12 -13.06
CA MET A 8 -11.62 -1.19 -13.91
C MET A 8 -11.57 0.22 -13.29
N LEU A 9 -12.69 0.69 -12.74
CA LEU A 9 -12.77 1.98 -12.04
C LEU A 9 -11.90 2.03 -10.78
N VAL A 10 -11.94 0.97 -9.98
CA VAL A 10 -11.11 0.87 -8.76
C VAL A 10 -9.62 0.88 -9.11
N VAL A 11 -9.22 0.12 -10.14
CA VAL A 11 -7.83 0.09 -10.62
C VAL A 11 -7.41 1.46 -11.13
N PHE A 12 -8.26 2.15 -11.90
CA PHE A 12 -7.97 3.51 -12.38
C PHE A 12 -7.77 4.50 -11.24
N LEU A 13 -8.60 4.43 -10.21
CA LEU A 13 -8.49 5.27 -9.01
C LEU A 13 -7.18 5.00 -8.27
N VAL A 14 -6.83 3.73 -8.08
CA VAL A 14 -5.58 3.31 -7.44
C VAL A 14 -4.37 3.81 -8.23
N VAL A 15 -4.33 3.58 -9.54
CA VAL A 15 -3.22 3.99 -10.41
C VAL A 15 -3.12 5.52 -10.48
N GLY A 16 -4.24 6.23 -10.53
CA GLY A 16 -4.27 7.70 -10.52
C GLY A 16 -3.73 8.29 -9.21
N ILE A 17 -4.13 7.73 -8.07
CA ILE A 17 -3.60 8.12 -6.75
C ILE A 17 -2.11 7.82 -6.68
N LEU A 18 -1.66 6.65 -7.11
CA LEU A 18 -0.24 6.27 -7.18
C LEU A 18 0.57 7.23 -8.06
N GLY A 19 0.06 7.55 -9.25
CA GLY A 19 0.72 8.47 -10.17
C GLY A 19 0.83 9.89 -9.60
N TRP A 20 -0.23 10.40 -8.97
CA TRP A 20 -0.21 11.70 -8.30
C TRP A 20 0.80 11.75 -7.17
N ILE A 21 0.83 10.68 -6.37
CA ILE A 21 1.77 10.47 -5.28
C ILE A 21 3.21 10.42 -5.79
N MET A 22 3.48 9.66 -6.86
CA MET A 22 4.80 9.54 -7.48
C MET A 22 5.31 10.89 -8.01
N ASN A 23 4.43 11.65 -8.68
CA ASN A 23 4.77 12.98 -9.22
C ASN A 23 5.06 14.00 -8.11
N LYS A 24 4.29 13.93 -7.02
CA LYS A 24 4.52 14.74 -5.81
C LYS A 24 5.81 14.35 -5.07
N PHE A 25 6.31 13.13 -5.27
CA PHE A 25 7.53 12.60 -4.66
C PHE A 25 8.79 12.89 -5.49
N GLY A 26 8.70 12.89 -6.82
CA GLY A 26 9.82 13.18 -7.71
C GLY A 26 10.38 14.61 -7.54
N ASN A 27 9.53 15.55 -7.13
CA ASN A 27 9.89 16.96 -6.93
C ASN A 27 10.29 17.31 -5.49
N ALA A 28 10.45 16.34 -4.60
CA ALA A 28 10.59 16.63 -3.18
C ALA A 28 12.03 16.51 -2.65
N PRO A 29 12.47 17.44 -1.76
CA PRO A 29 13.84 17.48 -1.24
C PRO A 29 14.19 16.26 -0.40
N GLU A 30 15.48 15.93 -0.33
CA GLU A 30 15.99 14.65 0.21
C GLU A 30 15.57 14.35 1.64
N GLU A 31 15.39 15.37 2.47
CA GLU A 31 14.87 15.27 3.84
C GLU A 31 13.49 14.61 3.91
N LYS A 32 12.66 14.82 2.87
CA LYS A 32 11.32 14.25 2.80
C LYS A 32 11.29 12.86 2.15
N LYS A 33 12.34 12.43 1.44
CA LYS A 33 12.44 11.07 0.84
C LYS A 33 12.21 9.95 1.85
N LYS A 34 12.65 10.13 3.11
CA LYS A 34 12.43 9.14 4.18
C LYS A 34 10.95 9.05 4.57
N LYS A 35 10.24 10.19 4.62
CA LYS A 35 8.80 10.24 4.87
C LYS A 35 7.99 9.66 3.71
N TYR A 36 8.40 9.93 2.46
CA TYR A 36 7.74 9.39 1.28
C TYR A 36 7.88 7.90 1.12
N ARG A 37 9.04 7.34 1.43
CA ARG A 37 9.26 5.88 1.45
C ARG A 37 8.25 5.19 2.38
N LYS A 38 7.98 5.76 3.56
CA LYS A 38 6.99 5.21 4.50
C LYS A 38 5.57 5.23 3.93
N VAL A 39 5.16 6.35 3.33
CA VAL A 39 3.83 6.48 2.71
C VAL A 39 3.67 5.50 1.55
N PHE A 40 4.72 5.35 0.72
CA PHE A 40 4.74 4.41 -0.39
C PHE A 40 4.62 2.96 0.08
N LEU A 41 5.39 2.55 1.10
CA LEU A 41 5.28 1.20 1.68
C LEU A 41 3.90 0.94 2.30
N GLY A 42 3.31 1.92 2.99
CA GLY A 42 1.98 1.79 3.57
C GLY A 42 0.88 1.61 2.51
N LEU A 43 0.94 2.40 1.42
CA LEU A 43 0.04 2.23 0.27
C LEU A 43 0.22 0.88 -0.41
N TYR A 44 1.47 0.45 -0.61
CA TYR A 44 1.76 -0.85 -1.21
C TYR A 44 1.22 -2.00 -0.35
N GLY A 45 1.41 -1.93 0.97
CA GLY A 45 0.85 -2.91 1.92
C GLY A 45 -0.68 -2.95 1.86
N LEU A 46 -1.35 -1.79 1.76
CA LEU A 46 -2.80 -1.71 1.66
C LEU A 46 -3.33 -2.32 0.35
N LEU A 47 -2.62 -2.13 -0.77
CA LEU A 47 -2.96 -2.74 -2.06
C LEU A 47 -2.82 -4.25 -2.04
N TRP A 48 -1.77 -4.76 -1.39
CA TRP A 48 -1.55 -6.20 -1.20
C TRP A 48 -2.65 -6.84 -0.34
N ILE A 49 -3.05 -6.16 0.75
CA ILE A 49 -4.20 -6.60 1.57
C ILE A 49 -5.49 -6.60 0.75
N GLY A 50 -5.74 -5.54 -0.02
CA GLY A 50 -6.91 -5.44 -0.91
C GLY A 50 -6.95 -6.56 -1.96
N GLN A 51 -5.81 -6.91 -2.55
CA GLN A 51 -5.69 -8.04 -3.48
C GLN A 51 -5.95 -9.39 -2.80
N GLY A 52 -5.41 -9.61 -1.59
CA GLY A 52 -5.67 -10.84 -0.84
C GLY A 52 -7.16 -11.02 -0.49
N ILE A 53 -7.83 -9.94 -0.07
CA ILE A 53 -9.28 -9.96 0.22
C ILE A 53 -10.08 -10.21 -1.06
N PHE A 54 -9.71 -9.57 -2.17
CA PHE A 54 -10.39 -9.74 -3.44
C PHE A 54 -10.26 -11.18 -3.95
N SER A 55 -9.05 -11.75 -3.86
CA SER A 55 -8.76 -13.13 -4.23
C SER A 55 -9.55 -14.13 -3.38
N MET A 56 -9.62 -13.96 -2.06
CA MET A 56 -10.43 -14.80 -1.15
C MET A 56 -11.93 -14.74 -1.42
N ASN A 57 -12.43 -13.64 -1.99
CA ASN A 57 -13.85 -13.48 -2.31
C ASN A 57 -14.21 -14.06 -3.69
N GLU A 58 -13.21 -14.34 -4.52
CA GLU A 58 -13.39 -14.88 -5.88
C GLU A 58 -13.22 -16.40 -5.91
N SER A 59 -12.25 -16.95 -5.16
CA SER A 59 -12.16 -18.38 -4.88
C SER A 59 -12.97 -18.70 -3.61
N ASN A 60 -14.09 -19.42 -3.77
CA ASN A 60 -14.89 -19.94 -2.64
C ASN A 60 -14.14 -21.00 -1.79
N ASP A 61 -12.86 -21.21 -2.08
CA ASP A 61 -11.96 -22.17 -1.47
C ASP A 61 -10.78 -21.44 -0.79
N PHE A 62 -10.14 -22.12 0.15
CA PHE A 62 -8.99 -21.58 0.87
C PHE A 62 -7.78 -21.42 -0.06
N ASP A 63 -7.64 -20.24 -0.65
CA ASP A 63 -6.58 -19.94 -1.60
C ASP A 63 -5.29 -19.53 -0.87
N TRP A 64 -4.29 -20.41 -0.96
CA TRP A 64 -2.98 -20.21 -0.36
C TRP A 64 -2.30 -18.94 -0.88
N ILE A 65 -2.56 -18.57 -2.14
CA ILE A 65 -2.03 -17.36 -2.76
C ILE A 65 -2.65 -16.12 -2.14
N ALA A 66 -3.96 -16.14 -1.87
CA ALA A 66 -4.64 -15.03 -1.20
C ALA A 66 -4.12 -14.81 0.23
N THR A 67 -3.81 -15.89 0.94
CA THR A 67 -3.17 -15.84 2.26
C THR A 67 -1.77 -15.24 2.18
N ALA A 68 -0.98 -15.60 1.16
CA ALA A 68 0.34 -15.02 0.94
C ALA A 68 0.25 -13.50 0.66
N TYR A 69 -0.73 -13.04 -0.12
CA TYR A 69 -0.98 -11.62 -0.36
C TYR A 69 -1.32 -10.85 0.94
N LEU A 70 -2.14 -11.44 1.81
CA LEU A 70 -2.44 -10.86 3.12
C LEU A 70 -1.20 -10.78 4.02
N VAL A 71 -0.40 -11.84 4.12
CA VAL A 71 0.81 -11.88 4.96
C VAL A 71 1.83 -10.84 4.46
N LEU A 72 2.08 -10.77 3.16
CA LEU A 72 3.01 -9.80 2.58
C LEU A 72 2.53 -8.36 2.75
N GLY A 73 1.22 -8.12 2.59
CA GLY A 73 0.62 -6.82 2.89
C GLY A 73 0.76 -6.42 4.36
N LEU A 74 0.58 -7.36 5.29
CA LEU A 74 0.76 -7.15 6.73
C LEU A 74 2.22 -6.84 7.08
N VAL A 75 3.17 -7.59 6.53
CA VAL A 75 4.61 -7.37 6.73
C VAL A 75 5.03 -5.99 6.23
N LEU A 76 4.57 -5.59 5.04
CA LEU A 76 4.83 -4.25 4.51
C LEU A 76 4.23 -3.16 5.39
N LEU A 77 3.04 -3.38 5.95
CA LEU A 77 2.38 -2.44 6.85
C LEU A 77 3.13 -2.33 8.20
N ILE A 78 3.63 -3.44 8.74
CA ILE A 78 4.48 -3.47 9.94
C ILE A 78 5.79 -2.74 9.69
N ILE A 79 6.45 -2.94 8.54
CA ILE A 79 7.68 -2.23 8.17
C ILE A 79 7.41 -0.73 8.01
N ALA A 80 6.27 -0.35 7.41
CA ALA A 80 5.84 1.04 7.32
C ALA A 80 5.62 1.67 8.71
N PHE A 81 5.03 0.93 9.65
CA PHE A 81 4.83 1.34 11.05
C PHE A 81 6.15 1.39 11.85
N TYR A 82 7.05 0.44 11.69
CA TYR A 82 8.39 0.48 12.29
C TYR A 82 9.21 1.65 11.75
N GLY A 83 9.01 2.03 10.49
CA GLY A 83 9.50 3.29 9.94
C GLY A 83 9.02 4.49 10.77
N LYS A 84 7.75 4.51 11.20
CA LYS A 84 7.15 5.57 12.04
C LYS A 84 7.77 5.63 13.45
N LEU A 85 8.14 4.49 14.03
CA LEU A 85 8.82 4.39 15.34
C LEU A 85 10.29 4.84 15.32
N ARG A 86 10.90 4.95 14.13
CA ARG A 86 12.30 5.36 13.93
C ARG A 86 12.47 6.83 13.54
N ASP A 87 11.39 7.61 13.54
CA ASP A 87 11.54 9.06 13.71
C ASP A 87 11.81 9.24 15.21
N PRO A 88 13.00 9.70 15.61
CA PRO A 88 13.28 9.90 17.02
C PRO A 88 12.25 10.90 17.55
N VAL A 89 11.35 10.40 18.40
CA VAL A 89 10.82 11.18 19.51
C VAL A 89 12.02 11.50 20.40
N ASN A 90 12.83 12.47 19.99
CA ASN A 90 13.83 13.18 20.77
C ASN A 90 14.59 14.16 19.85
N SER A 91 13.96 15.31 19.66
CA SER A 91 14.65 16.58 19.37
C SER A 91 13.70 17.71 19.81
N THR A 92 13.23 17.61 21.05
CA THR A 92 12.76 18.76 21.80
C THR A 92 13.75 18.99 22.92
N SER A 93 14.29 20.21 22.90
CA SER A 93 15.22 20.85 23.82
C SER A 93 16.71 20.67 23.56
#